data_AF-A0A821P9F0-F1
#
_entry.id   AF-A0A821P9F0-F1
#
_cell.length_a   1.000
_cell.length_b   1.000
_cell.length_c   1.000
_cell.angle_alpha   90.00
_cell.angle_beta   90.00
_cell.angle_gamma   90.00
#
_symmetry.space_group_name_H-M   'P 1'
#
loop_
_entity.id
_entity.type
_entity.pdbx_description
1 polymer ?
#
loop_
_entity_poly.entity_id
_entity_poly.type
_entity_poly.pdbx_seq_one_letter_code
_entity_poly.pdbx_strand_id
1 'polypeptide(L)'
;MTRAEREALSQRICNFYHDAANKSVIVTVKYFKKQNIPQSTIYYILKKYLKCGTNKDQPRCGRPLKISNKKLNNLVKSVNNRCGLSQRTMARPLHVHQSTVSRNLRKRTMVVIRKRQKAPKMNSEEQEKRAKKNCGKLYRKMSTDCNLIMDDEKYFTLSGNNVYCNRYFYSTNPATTPPNIKFRKKAKFEPKVMIWMAISTKGISDIYVHKSKLGVDQQTYLQECINKRLIPFINKYHYDGNYLFWPDLASSHYSKIVQERLNKKNIPFISRNDNPPNVPQARPIERIWSILEQKIYANNWEAKTKDHLIRRIKQKAKELDQPMLQAMMKGVRKKLRSMWRDGLYSVC
;
A
#
# COMPACT_ATOMS: atom_id res chain seq x y z
N MET A 1 -47.50 24.47 -14.14
CA MET A 1 -47.74 23.28 -13.30
C MET A 1 -46.41 22.67 -12.88
N THR A 2 -46.11 22.62 -11.59
CA THR A 2 -44.89 22.02 -11.05
C THR A 2 -44.89 20.49 -11.21
N ARG A 3 -43.78 19.82 -10.89
CA ARG A 3 -43.72 18.34 -10.90
C ARG A 3 -44.70 17.75 -9.89
N ALA A 4 -44.75 18.29 -8.68
CA ALA A 4 -45.62 17.83 -7.61
C ALA A 4 -47.10 17.98 -8.00
N GLU A 5 -47.48 19.12 -8.59
CA GLU A 5 -48.84 19.34 -9.08
C GLU A 5 -49.24 18.35 -10.19
N ARG A 6 -48.32 18.02 -11.11
CA ARG A 6 -48.58 17.01 -12.16
C ARG A 6 -48.74 15.61 -11.58
N GLU A 7 -47.92 15.24 -10.60
CA GLU A 7 -48.00 13.95 -9.91
C GLU A 7 -49.30 13.83 -9.09
N ALA A 8 -49.67 14.88 -8.36
CA ALA A 8 -50.93 14.96 -7.62
C ALA A 8 -52.15 14.89 -8.54
N LEU A 9 -52.11 15.60 -9.68
CA LEU A 9 -53.16 15.53 -10.68
C LEU A 9 -53.30 14.13 -11.30
N SER A 10 -52.16 13.50 -11.64
CA SER A 10 -52.12 12.14 -12.15
C SER A 10 -52.73 11.14 -11.16
N GLN A 11 -52.37 11.25 -9.88
CA GLN A 11 -52.95 10.44 -8.80
C GLN A 11 -54.46 10.67 -8.66
N ARG A 12 -54.90 11.93 -8.65
CA ARG A 12 -56.32 12.30 -8.50
C ARG A 12 -57.18 11.73 -9.63
N ILE A 13 -56.69 11.82 -10.87
CA ILE A 13 -57.40 11.27 -12.04
C ILE A 13 -57.45 9.74 -11.98
N CYS A 14 -56.35 9.07 -11.62
CA CYS A 14 -56.31 7.61 -11.55
C CYS A 14 -57.19 7.06 -10.42
N ASN A 15 -57.20 7.71 -9.25
CA ASN A 15 -58.07 7.32 -8.13
C ASN A 15 -59.54 7.50 -8.51
N PHE A 16 -59.92 8.65 -9.07
CA PHE A 16 -61.30 8.86 -9.53
C PHE A 16 -61.72 7.84 -10.60
N TYR A 17 -60.81 7.50 -11.52
CA TYR A 17 -61.05 6.48 -12.55
C TYR A 17 -61.38 5.10 -11.94
N HIS A 18 -60.70 4.72 -10.86
CA HIS A 18 -60.91 3.45 -10.15
C HIS A 18 -62.11 3.47 -9.21
N ASP A 19 -62.17 4.48 -8.33
CA ASP A 19 -63.03 4.46 -7.16
C ASP A 19 -64.43 5.01 -7.45
N ALA A 20 -64.54 5.98 -8.37
CA ALA A 20 -65.79 6.71 -8.61
C ALA A 20 -66.35 6.53 -10.03
N ALA A 21 -65.49 6.30 -11.03
CA ALA A 21 -65.90 6.19 -12.43
C ALA A 21 -66.08 4.74 -12.92
N ASN A 22 -65.95 3.73 -12.06
CA ASN A 22 -66.04 2.30 -12.42
C ASN A 22 -65.19 1.95 -13.66
N LYS A 23 -63.96 2.47 -13.74
CA LYS A 23 -63.03 2.28 -14.88
C LYS A 23 -63.54 2.83 -16.22
N SER A 24 -64.50 3.75 -16.20
CA SER A 24 -64.99 4.45 -17.40
C SER A 24 -64.15 5.70 -17.73
N VAL A 25 -63.49 5.65 -18.89
CA VAL A 25 -62.70 6.78 -19.42
C VAL A 25 -63.60 7.97 -19.73
N ILE A 26 -64.78 7.74 -20.29
CA ILE A 26 -65.72 8.80 -20.71
C ILE A 26 -66.22 9.60 -19.49
N VAL A 27 -66.58 8.89 -18.41
CA VAL A 27 -67.05 9.51 -17.15
C VAL A 27 -65.94 10.32 -16.50
N THR A 28 -64.73 9.76 -16.44
CA THR A 28 -63.54 10.44 -15.90
C THR A 28 -63.22 11.72 -16.67
N VAL A 29 -63.24 11.68 -18.00
CA VAL A 29 -62.98 12.85 -18.85
C VAL A 29 -64.05 13.93 -18.66
N LYS A 30 -65.34 13.57 -18.60
CA LYS A 30 -66.43 14.54 -18.36
C LYS A 30 -66.29 15.25 -17.01
N TYR A 31 -65.93 14.52 -15.95
CA TYR A 31 -65.77 15.07 -14.60
C TYR A 31 -64.62 16.08 -14.52
N PHE A 32 -63.41 15.73 -14.98
CA PHE A 32 -62.27 16.63 -14.90
C PHE A 32 -62.30 17.75 -15.95
N LYS A 33 -63.02 17.58 -17.06
CA LYS A 33 -63.28 18.69 -18.01
C LYS A 33 -64.03 19.84 -17.34
N LYS A 34 -65.02 19.54 -16.49
CA LYS A 34 -65.78 20.55 -15.71
C LYS A 34 -64.90 21.31 -14.72
N GLN A 35 -63.75 20.76 -14.34
CA GLN A 35 -62.76 21.39 -13.47
C GLN A 35 -61.65 22.13 -14.24
N ASN A 36 -61.93 22.50 -15.49
CA ASN A 36 -61.00 23.21 -16.38
C ASN A 36 -59.68 22.47 -16.68
N ILE A 37 -59.68 21.13 -16.61
CA ILE A 37 -58.53 20.32 -17.01
C ILE A 37 -58.65 19.95 -18.49
N PRO A 38 -57.65 20.22 -19.34
CA PRO A 38 -57.70 19.89 -20.76
C PRO A 38 -57.92 18.39 -21.00
N GLN A 39 -58.85 18.07 -21.91
CA GLN A 39 -59.18 16.68 -22.26
C GLN A 39 -57.96 15.89 -22.75
N SER A 40 -57.07 16.52 -23.51
CA SER A 40 -55.81 15.92 -24.00
C SER A 40 -54.92 15.44 -22.85
N THR A 41 -54.86 16.19 -21.75
CA THR A 41 -54.09 15.82 -20.55
C THR A 41 -54.73 14.63 -19.82
N ILE A 42 -56.06 14.61 -19.69
CA ILE A 42 -56.79 13.51 -19.05
C ILE A 42 -56.61 12.20 -19.84
N TYR A 43 -56.79 12.26 -21.16
CA TYR A 43 -56.57 11.11 -22.05
C TYR A 43 -55.11 10.64 -22.02
N TYR A 44 -54.14 11.57 -22.02
CA TYR A 44 -52.72 11.21 -21.92
C TYR A 44 -52.40 10.45 -20.62
N ILE A 45 -52.91 10.94 -19.48
CA ILE A 45 -52.70 10.32 -18.17
C ILE A 45 -53.35 8.94 -18.11
N LEU A 46 -54.62 8.81 -18.52
CA LEU A 46 -55.32 7.52 -18.52
C LEU A 46 -54.68 6.52 -19.48
N LYS A 47 -54.28 6.94 -20.69
CA LYS A 47 -53.59 6.07 -21.65
C LYS A 47 -52.24 5.59 -21.12
N LYS A 48 -51.48 6.47 -20.45
CA LYS A 48 -50.22 6.13 -19.78
C LYS A 48 -50.46 5.14 -18.63
N TYR A 49 -51.47 5.38 -17.81
CA TYR A 49 -51.83 4.53 -16.68
C TYR A 49 -52.27 3.14 -17.14
N LEU A 50 -53.19 3.06 -18.11
CA LEU A 50 -53.67 1.78 -18.68
C LEU A 50 -52.55 0.97 -19.35
N LYS A 51 -51.56 1.63 -19.95
CA LYS A 51 -50.43 0.94 -20.60
C LYS A 51 -49.35 0.47 -19.62
N CYS A 52 -49.07 1.23 -18.57
CA CYS A 52 -47.91 1.00 -17.70
C CYS A 52 -48.26 0.55 -16.28
N GLY A 53 -49.55 0.54 -15.91
CA GLY A 53 -50.02 0.19 -14.56
C GLY A 53 -49.56 1.15 -13.47
N THR A 54 -48.97 2.30 -13.83
CA THR A 54 -48.45 3.27 -12.87
C THR A 54 -48.69 4.70 -13.34
N ASN A 55 -49.00 5.55 -12.37
CA ASN A 55 -49.20 6.98 -12.55
C ASN A 55 -47.89 7.79 -12.36
N LYS A 56 -46.79 7.13 -11.96
CA LYS A 56 -45.46 7.74 -11.80
C LYS A 56 -44.88 8.19 -13.14
N ASP A 57 -44.05 9.23 -13.12
CA ASP A 57 -43.28 9.64 -14.29
C ASP A 57 -42.28 8.56 -14.70
N GLN A 58 -42.27 8.21 -15.99
CA GLN A 58 -41.27 7.30 -16.53
C GLN A 58 -39.90 7.99 -16.55
N PRO A 59 -38.80 7.22 -16.47
CA PRO A 59 -37.47 7.75 -16.66
C PRO A 59 -37.41 8.51 -17.99
N ARG A 60 -37.12 9.81 -17.92
CA ARG A 60 -36.94 10.60 -19.13
C ARG A 60 -35.71 10.08 -19.87
N CYS A 61 -35.75 10.13 -21.20
CA CYS A 61 -34.57 9.93 -22.02
C CYS A 61 -33.50 10.94 -21.59
N GLY A 62 -32.43 10.44 -20.98
CA GLY A 62 -31.31 11.27 -20.58
C GLY A 62 -30.55 11.80 -21.80
N ARG A 63 -29.57 12.68 -21.54
CA ARG A 63 -28.66 13.16 -22.58
C ARG A 63 -27.97 11.97 -23.27
N PRO A 64 -27.88 11.95 -24.61
CA PRO A 64 -27.15 10.92 -25.34
C PRO A 64 -25.71 10.75 -24.84
N LEU A 65 -25.25 9.49 -24.83
CA LEU A 65 -23.90 9.16 -24.39
C LEU A 65 -22.86 9.70 -25.38
N LYS A 66 -21.89 10.48 -24.88
CA LYS A 66 -20.74 10.95 -25.69
C LYS A 66 -19.81 9.82 -26.14
N ILE A 67 -19.82 8.69 -25.43
CA ILE A 67 -18.99 7.51 -25.73
C ILE A 67 -19.90 6.30 -25.90
N SER A 68 -19.99 5.78 -27.13
CA SER A 68 -20.73 4.56 -27.44
C SER A 68 -20.07 3.32 -26.81
N ASN A 69 -20.82 2.21 -26.69
CA ASN A 69 -20.28 0.95 -26.18
C ASN A 69 -19.08 0.46 -27.00
N LYS A 70 -19.12 0.59 -28.33
CA LYS A 70 -17.99 0.23 -29.22
C LYS A 70 -16.74 1.05 -28.92
N LYS A 71 -16.88 2.38 -28.80
CA LYS A 71 -15.75 3.27 -28.46
C LYS A 71 -15.21 2.96 -27.05
N LEU A 72 -16.09 2.65 -26.09
CA LEU A 72 -15.70 2.27 -24.74
C LEU A 72 -14.94 0.94 -24.70
N ASN A 73 -15.37 -0.07 -25.46
CA ASN A 73 -14.68 -1.36 -25.53
C ASN A 73 -13.29 -1.22 -26.16
N ASN A 74 -13.15 -0.40 -27.21
CA ASN A 74 -11.84 -0.10 -27.80
C ASN A 74 -10.94 0.65 -26.82
N LEU A 75 -11.51 1.59 -26.06
CA LEU A 75 -10.80 2.26 -24.97
C LEU A 75 -10.34 1.25 -23.91
N VAL A 76 -11.20 0.34 -23.45
CA VAL A 76 -10.84 -0.70 -22.47
C VAL A 76 -9.68 -1.55 -22.99
N LYS A 77 -9.74 -2.00 -24.25
CA LYS A 77 -8.65 -2.77 -24.88
C LYS A 77 -7.35 -1.99 -24.95
N SER A 78 -7.40 -0.69 -25.21
CA SER A 78 -6.19 0.14 -25.32
C SER A 78 -5.54 0.47 -23.97
N VAL A 79 -6.26 0.33 -22.86
CA VAL A 79 -5.78 0.71 -21.52
C VAL A 79 -5.48 -0.49 -20.63
N ASN A 80 -6.15 -1.62 -20.86
CA ASN A 80 -6.02 -2.78 -19.99
C ASN A 80 -4.57 -3.29 -20.00
N ASN A 81 -4.00 -3.51 -18.81
CA ASN A 81 -2.63 -3.98 -18.62
C ASN A 81 -1.54 -3.10 -19.26
N ARG A 82 -1.79 -1.80 -19.48
CA ARG A 82 -0.80 -0.85 -20.02
C ARG A 82 -0.42 0.22 -19.01
N CYS A 83 0.83 0.67 -19.05
CA CYS A 83 1.33 1.80 -18.25
C CYS A 83 1.62 3.03 -19.13
N GLY A 84 1.83 4.19 -18.50
CA GLY A 84 2.22 5.43 -19.20
C GLY A 84 1.07 6.18 -19.89
N LEU A 85 -0.17 5.77 -19.64
CA LEU A 85 -1.35 6.42 -20.23
C LEU A 85 -1.99 7.40 -19.26
N SER A 86 -2.23 8.64 -19.72
CA SER A 86 -3.02 9.62 -18.98
C SER A 86 -4.47 9.64 -19.47
N GLN A 87 -5.42 9.92 -18.57
CA GLN A 87 -6.82 10.06 -18.98
C GLN A 87 -7.05 11.23 -19.93
N ARG A 88 -6.15 12.23 -19.97
CA ARG A 88 -6.19 13.30 -20.98
C ARG A 88 -5.80 12.77 -22.36
N THR A 89 -4.74 11.98 -22.45
CA THR A 89 -4.28 11.33 -23.69
C THR A 89 -5.38 10.44 -24.27
N MET A 90 -6.08 9.69 -23.42
CA MET A 90 -7.20 8.84 -23.81
C MET A 90 -8.42 9.63 -24.32
N ALA A 91 -8.61 10.85 -23.81
CA ALA A 91 -9.77 11.67 -24.12
C ALA A 91 -9.65 12.43 -25.44
N ARG A 92 -8.42 12.76 -25.86
CA ARG A 92 -8.10 13.44 -27.14
C ARG A 92 -8.71 12.76 -28.38
N PRO A 93 -8.44 11.47 -28.68
CA PRO A 93 -9.01 10.82 -29.87
C PRO A 93 -10.55 10.66 -29.79
N LEU A 94 -11.10 10.67 -28.57
CA LEU A 94 -12.53 10.60 -28.34
C LEU A 94 -13.21 11.97 -28.40
N HIS A 95 -12.46 13.07 -28.53
CA HIS A 95 -12.96 14.45 -28.52
C HIS A 95 -13.84 14.74 -27.29
N VAL A 96 -13.43 14.24 -26.12
CA VAL A 96 -14.12 14.46 -24.85
C VAL A 96 -13.18 15.03 -23.80
N HIS A 97 -13.75 15.61 -22.75
CA HIS A 97 -12.98 15.99 -21.57
C HIS A 97 -12.53 14.75 -20.77
N GLN A 98 -11.37 14.82 -20.12
CA GLN A 98 -10.81 13.74 -19.28
C GLN A 98 -11.81 13.21 -18.23
N SER A 99 -12.61 14.08 -17.62
CA SER A 99 -13.62 13.68 -16.63
C SER A 99 -14.70 12.76 -17.22
N THR A 100 -14.93 12.81 -18.54
CA THR A 100 -15.84 11.90 -19.26
C THR A 100 -15.23 10.50 -19.33
N VAL A 101 -13.95 10.39 -19.68
CA VAL A 101 -13.24 9.09 -19.67
C VAL A 101 -13.25 8.49 -18.26
N SER A 102 -12.88 9.27 -17.24
CA SER A 102 -12.88 8.83 -15.84
C SER A 102 -14.22 8.26 -15.39
N ARG A 103 -15.32 8.99 -15.64
CA ARG A 103 -16.68 8.55 -15.29
C ARG A 103 -17.09 7.29 -16.03
N ASN A 104 -16.77 7.18 -17.33
CA ASN A 104 -17.14 6.01 -18.11
C ASN A 104 -16.37 4.76 -17.68
N LEU A 105 -15.06 4.86 -17.41
CA LEU A 105 -14.29 3.76 -16.85
C LEU A 105 -14.85 3.33 -15.48
N ARG A 106 -15.09 4.29 -14.57
CA ARG A 106 -15.59 3.98 -13.23
C ARG A 106 -17.01 3.38 -13.20
N LYS A 107 -17.93 3.87 -14.05
CA LYS A 107 -19.37 3.50 -13.99
C LYS A 107 -19.76 2.37 -14.95
N ARG A 108 -19.00 2.14 -16.01
CA ARG A 108 -19.40 1.24 -17.11
C ARG A 108 -18.38 0.13 -17.39
N THR A 109 -17.25 0.09 -16.67
CA THR A 109 -16.22 -0.95 -16.85
C THR A 109 -15.62 -1.37 -15.51
N MET A 110 -14.87 -2.48 -15.53
CA MET A 110 -14.10 -2.95 -14.37
C MET A 110 -12.66 -2.42 -14.34
N VAL A 111 -12.25 -1.65 -15.36
CA VAL A 111 -10.89 -1.12 -15.43
C VAL A 111 -10.77 0.09 -14.53
N VAL A 112 -9.92 -0.04 -13.52
CA VAL A 112 -9.61 1.02 -12.57
C VAL A 112 -8.13 1.37 -12.63
N ILE A 113 -7.83 2.64 -12.39
CA ILE A 113 -6.46 3.09 -12.22
C ILE A 113 -5.90 2.50 -10.92
N ARG A 114 -4.77 1.78 -11.01
CA ARG A 114 -4.08 1.21 -9.86
C ARG A 114 -2.67 1.78 -9.78
N LYS A 115 -2.21 2.03 -8.55
CA LYS A 115 -0.82 2.44 -8.30
C LYS A 115 0.07 1.20 -8.45
N ARG A 116 1.13 1.29 -9.26
CA ARG A 116 2.13 0.23 -9.37
C ARG A 116 2.81 0.02 -8.01
N GLN A 117 2.87 -1.22 -7.55
CA GLN A 117 3.59 -1.59 -6.35
C GLN A 117 5.10 -1.58 -6.60
N LYS A 118 5.87 -1.26 -5.56
CA LYS A 118 7.33 -1.35 -5.61
C LYS A 118 7.72 -2.80 -5.39
N ALA A 119 8.65 -3.30 -6.19
CA ALA A 119 9.24 -4.62 -6.04
C ALA A 119 10.76 -4.53 -6.26
N PRO A 120 11.55 -5.39 -5.60
CA PRO A 120 12.97 -5.47 -5.88
C PRO A 120 13.20 -5.91 -7.34
N LYS A 121 14.10 -5.22 -8.04
CA LYS A 121 14.49 -5.61 -9.40
C LYS A 121 15.55 -6.71 -9.29
N MET A 122 15.28 -7.86 -9.88
CA MET A 122 16.28 -8.92 -10.04
C MET A 122 17.22 -8.58 -11.21
N ASN A 123 18.49 -8.93 -11.07
CA ASN A 123 19.49 -8.70 -12.11
C ASN A 123 19.33 -9.65 -13.29
N SER A 124 18.85 -10.88 -13.05
CA SER A 124 18.63 -11.90 -14.08
C SER A 124 17.49 -12.83 -13.70
N GLU A 125 16.92 -13.53 -14.70
CA GLU A 125 15.95 -14.60 -14.48
C GLU A 125 16.53 -15.73 -13.60
N GLU A 126 17.82 -16.02 -13.72
CA GLU A 126 18.49 -17.02 -12.89
C GLU A 126 18.52 -16.61 -11.42
N GLN A 127 18.79 -15.33 -11.14
CA GLN A 127 18.73 -14.79 -9.78
C GLN A 127 17.31 -14.92 -9.21
N GLU A 128 16.28 -14.66 -10.03
CA GLU A 128 14.88 -14.83 -9.65
C GLU A 128 14.53 -16.30 -9.35
N LYS A 129 14.89 -17.23 -10.24
CA LYS A 129 14.71 -18.68 -10.03
C LYS A 129 15.41 -19.15 -8.76
N ARG A 130 16.65 -18.68 -8.52
CA ARG A 130 17.43 -18.97 -7.31
C ARG A 130 16.76 -18.41 -6.06
N ALA A 131 16.31 -17.16 -6.07
CA ALA A 131 15.59 -16.56 -4.95
C ALA A 131 14.30 -17.33 -4.63
N LYS A 132 13.52 -17.71 -5.65
CA LYS A 132 12.29 -18.50 -5.47
C LYS A 132 12.59 -19.86 -4.84
N LYS A 133 13.60 -20.57 -5.34
CA LYS A 133 14.05 -21.86 -4.81
C LYS A 133 14.54 -21.73 -3.35
N ASN A 134 15.35 -20.72 -3.08
CA ASN A 134 15.94 -20.48 -1.76
C ASN A 134 14.90 -20.03 -0.73
N CYS A 135 13.85 -19.30 -1.12
CA CYS A 135 12.70 -19.04 -0.24
C CYS A 135 12.06 -20.35 0.24
N GLY A 136 11.92 -21.34 -0.65
CA GLY A 136 11.40 -22.67 -0.30
C GLY A 136 12.34 -23.45 0.62
N LYS A 137 13.66 -23.38 0.40
CA LYS A 137 14.66 -24.00 1.28
C LYS A 137 14.62 -23.39 2.68
N LEU A 138 14.60 -22.06 2.77
CA LEU A 138 14.52 -21.34 4.04
C LEU A 138 13.21 -21.66 4.77
N TYR A 139 12.08 -21.65 4.05
CA TYR A 139 10.79 -22.06 4.61
C TYR A 139 10.86 -23.47 5.23
N ARG A 140 11.50 -24.44 4.57
CA ARG A 140 11.65 -25.80 5.12
C ARG A 140 12.60 -25.88 6.31
N LYS A 141 13.66 -25.06 6.33
CA LYS A 141 14.61 -24.97 7.46
C LYS A 141 14.01 -24.34 8.70
N MET A 142 13.06 -23.43 8.54
CA MET A 142 12.31 -22.88 9.67
C MET A 142 11.35 -23.95 10.21
N SER A 143 11.49 -24.36 11.47
CA SER A 143 10.42 -25.05 12.19
C SER A 143 9.30 -24.05 12.54
N THR A 144 8.11 -24.54 12.90
CA THR A 144 7.01 -23.68 13.40
C THR A 144 7.41 -22.96 14.69
N ASP A 145 8.17 -23.63 15.55
CA ASP A 145 8.61 -23.12 16.86
C ASP A 145 9.99 -22.45 16.81
N CYS A 146 10.64 -22.44 15.63
CA CYS A 146 11.95 -21.84 15.46
C CYS A 146 11.86 -20.31 15.47
N ASN A 147 12.60 -19.68 16.36
CA ASN A 147 12.78 -18.24 16.36
C ASN A 147 13.74 -17.81 15.24
N LEU A 148 13.42 -16.74 14.54
CA LEU A 148 14.26 -16.24 13.46
C LEU A 148 14.99 -14.99 13.94
N ILE A 149 16.32 -15.03 13.87
CA ILE A 149 17.19 -13.89 14.17
C ILE A 149 17.66 -13.31 12.85
N MET A 150 17.43 -12.03 12.61
CA MET A 150 17.93 -11.31 11.43
C MET A 150 18.81 -10.16 11.88
N ASP A 151 19.84 -9.86 11.13
CA ASP A 151 20.59 -8.62 11.27
C ASP A 151 20.61 -7.86 9.94
N ASP A 152 21.01 -6.59 10.03
CA ASP A 152 21.13 -5.67 8.91
C ASP A 152 21.87 -4.39 9.35
N GLU A 153 22.37 -3.65 8.36
CA GLU A 153 22.94 -2.32 8.52
C GLU A 153 22.05 -1.22 7.95
N LYS A 154 21.98 -0.09 8.66
CA LYS A 154 21.29 1.10 8.15
C LYS A 154 22.03 2.39 8.41
N TYR A 155 22.00 3.26 7.42
CA TYR A 155 22.45 4.65 7.55
C TYR A 155 21.31 5.56 8.03
N PHE A 156 21.60 6.35 9.06
CA PHE A 156 20.77 7.45 9.55
C PHE A 156 21.46 8.78 9.27
N THR A 157 20.71 9.80 8.87
CA THR A 157 21.22 11.16 8.61
C THR A 157 20.82 12.12 9.72
N LEU A 158 21.39 13.32 9.76
CA LEU A 158 21.07 14.27 10.84
C LEU A 158 19.66 14.87 10.71
N SER A 159 19.22 15.15 9.49
CA SER A 159 18.02 15.96 9.21
C SER A 159 16.71 15.16 9.06
N GLY A 160 16.70 13.83 9.26
CA GLY A 160 15.46 13.04 9.27
C GLY A 160 14.59 13.12 8.02
N ASN A 161 15.10 13.70 6.93
CA ASN A 161 14.31 14.16 5.79
C ASN A 161 13.59 13.02 5.06
N ASN A 162 14.00 11.79 5.29
CA ASN A 162 13.39 10.61 4.69
C ASN A 162 12.04 10.23 5.32
N VAL A 163 11.71 10.73 6.51
CA VAL A 163 10.44 10.39 7.17
C VAL A 163 9.25 11.01 6.46
N TYR A 164 8.23 10.20 6.17
CA TYR A 164 7.10 10.57 5.32
C TYR A 164 6.22 11.68 5.93
N CYS A 165 5.89 11.60 7.22
CA CYS A 165 5.03 12.59 7.88
C CYS A 165 5.61 14.00 7.85
N ASN A 166 6.93 14.13 7.97
CA ASN A 166 7.59 15.43 7.98
C ASN A 166 7.57 16.11 6.58
N ARG A 167 7.27 15.38 5.49
CA ARG A 167 7.34 15.90 4.09
C ARG A 167 6.24 16.87 3.72
N TYR A 168 5.20 16.95 4.54
CA TYR A 168 4.02 17.76 4.28
C TYR A 168 4.08 19.02 5.15
N PHE A 169 3.60 20.13 4.59
CA PHE A 169 3.37 21.36 5.32
C PHE A 169 1.96 21.85 5.03
N TYR A 170 1.35 22.51 6.01
CA TYR A 170 0.06 23.16 5.84
C TYR A 170 0.29 24.63 5.49
N SER A 171 -0.48 25.15 4.54
CA SER A 171 -0.45 26.56 4.17
C SER A 171 -1.75 26.98 3.52
N THR A 172 -2.26 28.15 3.88
CA THR A 172 -3.38 28.82 3.21
C THR A 172 -2.96 29.39 1.86
N ASN A 173 -1.70 29.79 1.70
CA ASN A 173 -1.14 30.27 0.46
C ASN A 173 0.34 29.84 0.29
N PRO A 174 0.63 28.90 -0.63
CA PRO A 174 2.00 28.46 -0.91
C PRO A 174 2.95 29.56 -1.39
N ALA A 175 2.45 30.69 -1.90
CA ALA A 175 3.27 31.80 -2.38
C ALA A 175 3.89 32.62 -1.24
N THR A 176 3.16 32.81 -0.14
CA THR A 176 3.62 33.59 1.03
C THR A 176 4.28 32.72 2.11
N THR A 177 4.34 31.39 1.89
CA THR A 177 4.91 30.46 2.87
C THR A 177 6.44 30.63 2.95
N PRO A 178 7.01 30.77 4.16
CA PRO A 178 8.45 30.92 4.35
C PRO A 178 9.27 29.80 3.67
N PRO A 179 10.42 30.12 3.04
CA PRO A 179 11.24 29.14 2.34
C PRO A 179 11.69 27.95 3.19
N ASN A 180 11.92 28.14 4.50
CA ASN A 180 12.31 27.06 5.42
C ASN A 180 11.19 26.05 5.70
N ILE A 181 9.92 26.43 5.51
CA ILE A 181 8.77 25.52 5.61
C ILE A 181 8.46 24.89 4.25
N LYS A 182 8.52 25.70 3.19
CA LYS A 182 8.20 25.29 1.82
C LYS A 182 9.25 24.34 1.22
N PHE A 183 10.52 24.57 1.53
CA PHE A 183 11.64 23.85 0.94
C PHE A 183 12.45 23.10 1.99
N ARG A 184 12.75 21.84 1.68
CA ARG A 184 13.68 21.02 2.44
C ARG A 184 15.06 21.12 1.83
N LYS A 185 15.96 21.81 2.52
CA LYS A 185 17.36 21.93 2.10
C LYS A 185 18.07 20.61 2.40
N LYS A 186 18.68 20.00 1.37
CA LYS A 186 19.46 18.78 1.51
C LYS A 186 20.90 19.05 1.06
N ALA A 187 21.85 18.87 1.95
CA ALA A 187 23.27 18.93 1.59
C ALA A 187 23.64 17.78 0.64
N LYS A 188 24.56 18.03 -0.30
CA LYS A 188 25.04 17.00 -1.26
C LYS A 188 25.66 15.79 -0.53
N PHE A 189 26.40 16.06 0.55
CA PHE A 189 27.03 15.05 1.39
C PHE A 189 26.62 15.26 2.85
N GLU A 190 25.42 14.82 3.19
CA GLU A 190 24.94 14.91 4.57
C GLU A 190 25.71 13.94 5.48
N PRO A 191 26.16 14.38 6.67
CA PRO A 191 26.72 13.47 7.67
C PRO A 191 25.73 12.35 8.00
N LYS A 192 26.23 11.12 7.94
CA LYS A 192 25.47 9.91 8.23
C LYS A 192 26.18 9.04 9.26
N VAL A 193 25.39 8.26 9.99
CA VAL A 193 25.82 7.26 10.96
C VAL A 193 25.31 5.90 10.50
N MET A 194 26.20 4.93 10.37
CA MET A 194 25.80 3.55 10.07
C MET A 194 25.64 2.78 11.37
N ILE A 195 24.57 2.00 11.42
CA ILE A 195 24.17 1.24 12.59
C ILE A 195 23.91 -0.20 12.18
N TRP A 196 24.37 -1.13 13.02
CA TRP A 196 24.03 -2.54 12.92
C TRP A 196 23.22 -2.95 14.14
N MET A 197 22.24 -3.83 13.92
CA MET A 197 21.39 -4.41 14.97
C MET A 197 20.86 -5.77 14.51
N ALA A 198 20.78 -6.73 15.43
CA ALA A 198 20.01 -7.95 15.24
C ALA A 198 18.65 -7.87 15.91
N ILE A 199 17.66 -8.53 15.33
CA ILE A 199 16.27 -8.58 15.80
C ILE A 199 15.77 -10.02 15.87
N SER A 200 14.79 -10.26 16.74
CA SER A 200 14.02 -11.50 16.79
C SER A 200 12.65 -11.23 17.40
N THR A 201 11.79 -12.24 17.54
CA THR A 201 10.52 -12.09 18.28
C THR A 201 10.73 -11.84 19.78
N LYS A 202 11.93 -12.09 20.32
CA LYS A 202 12.26 -11.90 21.74
C LYS A 202 12.84 -10.51 22.06
N GLY A 203 13.19 -9.72 21.05
CA GLY A 203 13.78 -8.40 21.25
C GLY A 203 14.80 -8.02 20.18
N ILE A 204 15.60 -7.01 20.49
CA ILE A 204 16.71 -6.53 19.69
C ILE A 204 18.04 -6.73 20.42
N SER A 205 19.13 -6.87 19.67
CA SER A 205 20.49 -6.85 20.23
C SER A 205 20.88 -5.45 20.64
N ASP A 206 22.00 -5.35 21.35
CA ASP A 206 22.70 -4.08 21.47
C ASP A 206 23.10 -3.54 20.10
N ILE A 207 23.09 -2.22 20.00
CA ILE A 207 23.38 -1.49 18.77
C ILE A 207 24.89 -1.32 18.59
N TYR A 208 25.39 -1.62 17.39
CA TYR A 208 26.72 -1.21 16.96
C TYR A 208 26.63 0.08 16.15
N VAL A 209 27.49 1.03 16.47
CA VAL A 209 27.66 2.27 15.70
C VAL A 209 28.98 2.17 14.97
N HIS A 210 28.92 2.07 13.66
CA HIS A 210 30.13 1.99 12.85
C HIS A 210 30.80 3.35 12.75
N LYS A 211 32.10 3.38 13.07
CA LYS A 211 32.87 4.62 13.14
C LYS A 211 33.51 5.02 11.81
N SER A 212 33.78 4.05 10.93
CA SER A 212 34.45 4.31 9.65
C SER A 212 33.51 4.85 8.58
N LYS A 213 34.07 5.58 7.61
CA LYS A 213 33.35 6.00 6.39
C LYS A 213 33.18 4.85 5.39
N LEU A 214 34.04 3.83 5.47
CA LEU A 214 33.97 2.61 4.67
C LEU A 214 32.88 1.67 5.20
N GLY A 215 32.49 0.68 4.40
CA GLY A 215 31.58 -0.38 4.84
C GLY A 215 32.13 -1.18 6.02
N VAL A 216 31.28 -2.01 6.62
CA VAL A 216 31.70 -2.94 7.68
C VAL A 216 32.51 -4.07 7.03
N ASP A 217 33.79 -4.18 7.37
CA ASP A 217 34.61 -5.30 6.93
C ASP A 217 34.34 -6.57 7.76
N GLN A 218 34.90 -7.69 7.33
CA GLN A 218 34.72 -8.98 7.98
C GLN A 218 35.23 -9.02 9.43
N GLN A 219 36.31 -8.29 9.75
CA GLN A 219 36.91 -8.30 11.09
C GLN A 219 36.06 -7.49 12.06
N THR A 220 35.62 -6.31 11.64
CA THR A 220 34.70 -5.44 12.38
C THR A 220 33.37 -6.15 12.60
N TYR A 221 32.82 -6.78 11.56
CA TYR A 221 31.59 -7.56 11.69
C TYR A 221 31.76 -8.69 12.71
N LEU A 222 32.85 -9.46 12.62
CA LEU A 222 33.14 -10.54 13.57
C LEU A 222 33.26 -10.02 15.02
N GLN A 223 34.05 -8.98 15.25
CA GLN A 223 34.35 -8.51 16.60
C GLN A 223 33.21 -7.69 17.22
N GLU A 224 32.66 -6.75 16.46
CA GLU A 224 31.66 -5.81 16.97
C GLU A 224 30.24 -6.36 16.84
N CYS A 225 29.87 -6.94 15.70
CA CYS A 225 28.50 -7.41 15.46
C CYS A 225 28.29 -8.81 16.05
N ILE A 226 29.14 -9.77 15.70
CA ILE A 226 28.97 -11.17 16.14
C ILE A 226 29.36 -11.33 17.62
N ASN A 227 30.62 -11.07 17.97
CA ASN A 227 31.14 -11.40 19.31
C ASN A 227 30.54 -10.55 20.42
N LYS A 228 30.47 -9.23 20.24
CA LYS A 228 30.05 -8.30 21.29
C LYS A 228 28.53 -8.11 21.39
N ARG A 229 27.76 -8.51 20.38
CA ARG A 229 26.31 -8.19 20.31
C ARG A 229 25.43 -9.39 20.00
N LEU A 230 25.64 -10.06 18.87
CA LEU A 230 24.81 -11.21 18.47
C LEU A 230 24.92 -12.36 19.48
N ILE A 231 26.14 -12.76 19.87
CA ILE A 231 26.35 -13.87 20.80
C ILE A 231 25.72 -13.57 22.18
N PRO A 232 25.99 -12.42 22.83
CA PRO A 232 25.31 -12.06 24.08
C PRO A 232 23.78 -12.01 23.95
N PHE A 233 23.27 -11.51 22.83
CA PHE A 233 21.83 -11.46 22.56
C PHE A 233 21.22 -12.86 22.46
N ILE A 234 21.88 -13.78 21.75
CA ILE A 234 21.49 -15.19 21.66
C ILE A 234 21.51 -15.84 23.04
N ASN A 235 22.61 -15.71 23.78
CA ASN A 235 22.75 -16.34 25.09
C ASN A 235 21.69 -15.82 26.08
N LYS A 236 21.31 -14.55 25.98
CA LYS A 236 20.33 -13.93 26.88
C LYS A 236 18.89 -14.35 26.57
N TYR A 237 18.51 -14.39 25.30
CA TYR A 237 17.10 -14.54 24.91
C TYR A 237 16.80 -15.89 24.25
N HIS A 238 17.76 -16.54 23.61
CA HIS A 238 17.59 -17.76 22.81
C HIS A 238 18.40 -18.94 23.35
N TYR A 239 18.48 -19.05 24.68
CA TYR A 239 19.18 -20.14 25.38
C TYR A 239 18.52 -21.52 25.16
N ASP A 240 17.27 -21.55 24.69
CA ASP A 240 16.51 -22.74 24.32
C ASP A 240 17.04 -23.44 23.07
N GLY A 241 17.97 -22.82 22.32
CA GLY A 241 18.56 -23.38 21.10
C GLY A 241 17.59 -23.40 19.90
N ASN A 242 16.33 -23.05 20.11
CA ASN A 242 15.26 -23.08 19.10
C ASN A 242 15.26 -21.81 18.26
N TYR A 243 16.35 -21.55 17.57
CA TYR A 243 16.48 -20.39 16.69
C TYR A 243 17.27 -20.69 15.41
N LEU A 244 17.17 -19.79 14.43
CA LEU A 244 17.94 -19.80 13.20
C LEU A 244 18.41 -18.38 12.90
N PHE A 245 19.71 -18.21 12.68
CA PHE A 245 20.29 -16.93 12.28
C PHE A 245 20.24 -16.76 10.75
N TRP A 246 19.64 -15.65 10.31
CA TRP A 246 19.53 -15.28 8.91
C TRP A 246 20.26 -13.97 8.61
N PRO A 247 21.56 -14.05 8.30
CA PRO A 247 22.32 -12.87 7.90
C PRO A 247 21.87 -12.35 6.54
N ASP A 248 22.17 -11.08 6.26
CA ASP A 248 22.09 -10.57 4.90
C ASP A 248 23.12 -11.26 3.97
N LEU A 249 23.12 -10.93 2.68
CA LEU A 249 24.04 -11.54 1.70
C LEU A 249 25.36 -10.78 1.50
N ALA A 250 25.73 -9.88 2.42
CA ALA A 250 26.99 -9.17 2.39
C ALA A 250 28.17 -10.15 2.45
N SER A 251 29.20 -9.89 1.65
CA SER A 251 30.36 -10.79 1.57
C SER A 251 31.11 -10.91 2.91
N SER A 252 31.13 -9.86 3.72
CA SER A 252 31.71 -9.86 5.08
C SER A 252 31.04 -10.88 6.00
N HIS A 253 29.72 -11.05 5.90
CA HIS A 253 28.92 -11.92 6.78
C HIS A 253 29.16 -13.40 6.48
N TYR A 254 29.57 -13.70 5.25
CA TYR A 254 29.92 -15.04 4.79
C TYR A 254 31.44 -15.25 4.64
N SER A 255 32.27 -14.41 5.24
CA SER A 255 33.70 -14.64 5.30
C SER A 255 34.02 -15.93 6.07
N LYS A 256 35.18 -16.56 5.77
CA LYS A 256 35.61 -17.81 6.42
C LYS A 256 35.67 -17.67 7.94
N ILE A 257 36.28 -16.57 8.43
CA ILE A 257 36.46 -16.29 9.86
C ILE A 257 35.13 -16.15 10.61
N VAL A 258 34.10 -15.59 9.96
CA VAL A 258 32.77 -15.43 10.56
C VAL A 258 32.05 -16.76 10.62
N GLN A 259 32.08 -17.54 9.53
CA GLN A 259 31.45 -18.86 9.49
C GLN A 259 32.09 -19.82 10.50
N GLU A 260 33.42 -19.84 10.60
CA GLU A 260 34.15 -20.61 11.61
C GLU A 260 33.75 -20.20 13.03
N ARG A 261 33.58 -18.91 13.29
CA ARG A 261 33.13 -18.43 14.60
C ARG A 261 31.70 -18.88 14.94
N LEU A 262 30.77 -18.76 13.98
CA LEU A 262 29.38 -19.20 14.17
C LEU A 262 29.32 -20.71 14.44
N ASN A 263 30.07 -21.51 13.66
CA ASN A 263 30.19 -22.95 13.86
C ASN A 263 30.80 -23.29 15.22
N LYS A 264 31.91 -22.66 15.61
CA LYS A 264 32.54 -22.87 16.93
C LYS A 264 31.61 -22.53 18.10
N LYS A 265 30.62 -21.66 17.88
CA LYS A 265 29.61 -21.28 18.86
C LYS A 265 28.30 -22.04 18.73
N ASN A 266 28.25 -23.05 17.85
CA ASN A 266 27.06 -23.85 17.56
C ASN A 266 25.84 -22.99 17.22
N ILE A 267 26.05 -21.88 16.51
CA ILE A 267 24.98 -20.98 16.10
C ILE A 267 24.44 -21.50 14.76
N PRO A 268 23.21 -22.02 14.67
CA PRO A 268 22.61 -22.41 13.40
C PRO A 268 22.39 -21.17 12.54
N PHE A 269 22.94 -21.16 11.32
CA PHE A 269 22.77 -20.06 10.37
C PHE A 269 22.46 -20.55 8.96
N ILE A 270 21.88 -19.68 8.15
CA ILE A 270 21.58 -19.97 6.75
C ILE A 270 22.84 -19.80 5.93
N SER A 271 23.29 -20.88 5.29
CA SER A 271 24.41 -20.86 4.35
C SER A 271 24.15 -19.92 3.18
N ARG A 272 25.22 -19.37 2.60
CA ARG A 272 25.14 -18.44 1.46
C ARG A 272 24.33 -19.00 0.29
N ASN A 273 24.48 -20.30 0.01
CA ASN A 273 23.82 -21.00 -1.09
C ASN A 273 22.31 -21.19 -0.87
N ASP A 274 21.85 -21.20 0.39
CA ASP A 274 20.45 -21.34 0.75
C ASP A 274 19.76 -20.00 1.06
N ASN A 275 20.54 -18.92 1.21
CA ASN A 275 20.01 -17.59 1.45
C ASN A 275 19.39 -17.02 0.16
N PRO A 276 18.10 -16.63 0.16
CA PRO A 276 17.46 -16.06 -1.02
C PRO A 276 18.01 -14.66 -1.34
N PRO A 277 18.54 -14.41 -2.55
CA PRO A 277 19.00 -13.08 -2.94
C PRO A 277 17.87 -12.08 -3.13
N ASN A 278 18.10 -10.84 -2.67
CA ASN A 278 17.27 -9.67 -2.98
C ASN A 278 15.77 -9.84 -2.64
N VAL A 279 15.48 -10.34 -1.42
CA VAL A 279 14.11 -10.51 -0.91
C VAL A 279 13.76 -9.61 0.29
N PRO A 280 13.96 -8.28 0.22
CA PRO A 280 13.68 -7.38 1.34
C PRO A 280 12.22 -7.45 1.83
N GLN A 281 11.27 -7.79 0.95
CA GLN A 281 9.85 -7.97 1.30
C GLN A 281 9.60 -9.10 2.31
N ALA A 282 10.52 -10.08 2.39
CA ALA A 282 10.50 -11.18 3.36
C ALA A 282 11.23 -10.86 4.67
N ARG A 283 12.01 -9.76 4.74
CA ARG A 283 12.81 -9.37 5.91
C ARG A 283 12.13 -8.23 6.69
N PRO A 284 11.51 -8.49 7.86
CA PRO A 284 10.82 -7.45 8.62
C PRO A 284 11.74 -6.36 9.18
N ILE A 285 13.05 -6.60 9.25
CA ILE A 285 14.04 -5.61 9.71
C ILE A 285 13.96 -4.30 8.91
N GLU A 286 13.66 -4.35 7.62
CA GLU A 286 13.42 -3.18 6.75
C GLU A 286 12.26 -2.30 7.24
N ARG A 287 11.20 -2.93 7.73
CA ARG A 287 10.04 -2.24 8.30
C ARG A 287 10.34 -1.72 9.70
N ILE A 288 11.08 -2.49 10.50
CA ILE A 288 11.52 -2.07 11.84
C ILE A 288 12.40 -0.84 11.74
N TRP A 289 13.31 -0.80 10.76
CA TRP A 289 14.08 0.38 10.44
C TRP A 289 13.21 1.60 10.11
N SER A 290 12.16 1.42 9.31
CA SER A 290 11.23 2.50 8.95
C SER A 290 10.47 3.03 10.18
N ILE A 291 10.14 2.15 11.13
CA ILE A 291 9.45 2.53 12.38
C ILE A 291 10.41 3.23 13.33
N LEU A 292 11.64 2.73 13.44
CA LEU A 292 12.67 3.37 14.22
C LEU A 292 12.98 4.77 13.67
N GLU A 293 13.08 4.95 12.35
CA GLU A 293 13.20 6.28 11.72
C GLU A 293 12.05 7.20 12.11
N GLN A 294 10.80 6.73 12.05
CA GLN A 294 9.64 7.52 12.47
C GLN A 294 9.72 7.94 13.94
N LYS A 295 10.18 7.05 14.83
CA LYS A 295 10.37 7.36 16.27
C LYS A 295 11.52 8.33 16.51
N ILE A 296 12.63 8.22 15.77
CA ILE A 296 13.80 9.10 15.90
C ILE A 296 13.45 10.53 15.51
N TYR A 297 12.87 10.72 14.33
CA TYR A 297 12.60 12.04 13.74
C TYR A 297 11.15 12.51 13.92
N ALA A 298 10.44 11.95 14.91
CA ALA A 298 9.11 12.39 15.28
C ALA A 298 9.11 13.90 15.58
N ASN A 299 8.02 14.59 15.26
CA ASN A 299 7.84 16.03 15.47
C ASN A 299 8.93 16.88 14.78
N ASN A 300 9.35 16.46 13.58
CA ASN A 300 10.40 17.12 12.80
C ASN A 300 11.72 17.31 13.58
N TRP A 301 12.06 16.36 14.46
CA TRP A 301 13.31 16.39 15.19
C TRP A 301 14.51 16.19 14.26
N GLU A 302 15.57 16.95 14.49
CA GLU A 302 16.84 16.87 13.76
C GLU A 302 18.02 16.86 14.73
N ALA A 303 19.11 16.19 14.35
CA ALA A 303 20.30 16.10 15.16
C ALA A 303 21.31 17.21 14.82
N LYS A 304 21.83 17.90 15.84
CA LYS A 304 22.94 18.87 15.69
C LYS A 304 24.29 18.21 15.42
N THR A 305 24.52 17.03 16.02
CA THR A 305 25.79 16.28 15.92
C THR A 305 25.52 14.78 15.78
N LYS A 306 26.54 14.03 15.34
CA LYS A 306 26.47 12.56 15.25
C LYS A 306 26.20 11.93 16.61
N ASP A 307 26.81 12.42 17.70
CA ASP A 307 26.61 11.86 19.03
C ASP A 307 25.20 12.12 19.56
N HIS A 308 24.62 13.28 19.24
CA HIS A 308 23.21 13.54 19.55
C HIS A 308 22.29 12.57 18.82
N LEU A 309 22.55 12.30 17.54
CA LEU A 309 21.85 11.28 16.76
C LEU A 309 22.00 9.89 17.38
N ILE A 310 23.22 9.47 17.69
CA ILE A 310 23.51 8.14 18.28
C ILE A 310 22.76 7.93 19.60
N ARG A 311 22.78 8.93 20.50
CA ARG A 311 22.05 8.87 21.77
C ARG A 311 20.55 8.72 21.53
N ARG A 312 19.99 9.50 20.61
CA ARG A 312 18.57 9.43 20.25
C ARG A 312 18.19 8.07 19.67
N ILE A 313 19.03 7.50 18.79
CA ILE A 313 18.79 6.19 18.20
C ILE A 313 18.79 5.10 19.26
N LYS A 314 19.80 5.08 20.15
CA LYS A 314 19.85 4.12 21.26
C LYS A 314 18.64 4.25 22.19
N GLN A 315 18.21 5.48 22.48
CA GLN A 315 17.01 5.72 23.28
C GLN A 315 15.75 5.16 22.58
N LYS A 316 15.54 5.50 21.31
CA LYS A 316 14.34 5.10 20.55
C LYS A 316 14.31 3.62 20.19
N ALA A 317 15.45 2.97 20.07
CA ALA A 317 15.52 1.52 19.87
C ALA A 317 15.00 0.75 21.09
N LYS A 318 15.17 1.25 22.31
CA LYS A 318 14.59 0.65 23.52
C LYS A 318 13.05 0.70 23.55
N GLU A 319 12.44 1.58 22.77
CA GLU A 319 10.98 1.68 22.61
C GLU A 319 10.43 0.73 21.54
N LEU A 320 11.26 -0.14 20.96
CA LEU A 320 10.82 -1.22 20.08
C LEU A 320 10.40 -2.40 20.97
N ASP A 321 9.12 -2.45 21.33
CA ASP A 321 8.60 -3.45 22.26
C ASP A 321 8.49 -4.85 21.64
N GLN A 322 8.45 -5.84 22.52
CA GLN A 322 8.38 -7.25 22.14
C GLN A 322 7.09 -7.60 21.35
N PRO A 323 5.88 -7.14 21.74
CA PRO A 323 4.66 -7.44 20.99
C PRO A 323 4.72 -6.95 19.53
N MET A 324 5.27 -5.76 19.30
CA MET A 324 5.46 -5.23 17.94
C MET A 324 6.42 -6.11 17.12
N LEU A 325 7.55 -6.52 17.71
CA LEU A 325 8.52 -7.39 17.04
C LEU A 325 7.90 -8.76 16.71
N GLN A 326 7.16 -9.36 17.65
CA GLN A 326 6.41 -10.60 17.44
C GLN A 326 5.43 -10.47 16.26
N ALA A 327 4.62 -9.41 16.24
CA ALA A 327 3.65 -9.16 15.19
C ALA A 327 4.31 -9.04 13.79
N MET A 328 5.47 -8.39 13.71
CA MET A 328 6.19 -8.22 12.44
C MET A 328 6.84 -9.51 11.94
N MET A 329 7.36 -10.33 12.85
CA MET A 329 8.08 -11.56 12.51
C MET A 329 7.12 -12.73 12.23
N LYS A 330 5.91 -12.75 12.81
CA LYS A 330 4.90 -13.83 12.63
C LYS A 330 4.60 -14.14 11.15
N GLY A 331 4.66 -13.14 10.28
CA GLY A 331 4.34 -13.29 8.85
C GLY A 331 5.44 -13.88 7.97
N VAL A 332 6.69 -13.99 8.46
CA VAL A 332 7.85 -14.32 7.61
C VAL A 332 7.70 -15.69 6.95
N ARG A 333 7.36 -16.72 7.73
CA ARG A 333 7.17 -18.08 7.22
C ARG A 333 6.11 -18.15 6.12
N LYS A 334 4.97 -17.48 6.33
CA LYS A 334 3.88 -17.40 5.33
C LYS A 334 4.33 -16.69 4.05
N LYS A 335 5.08 -15.60 4.18
CA LYS A 335 5.63 -14.87 3.02
C LYS A 335 6.58 -15.74 2.22
N LEU A 336 7.54 -16.40 2.86
CA LEU A 336 8.48 -17.30 2.20
C LEU A 336 7.77 -18.44 1.45
N ARG A 337 6.71 -19.01 2.05
CA ARG A 337 5.88 -20.04 1.40
C ARG A 337 5.20 -19.50 0.13
N SER A 338 4.58 -18.32 0.20
CA SER A 338 3.90 -17.71 -0.95
C SER A 338 4.90 -17.32 -2.05
N MET A 339 6.05 -16.75 -1.68
CA MET A 339 7.14 -16.45 -2.62
C MET A 339 7.63 -17.69 -3.36
N TRP A 340 7.73 -18.83 -2.65
CA TRP A 340 8.12 -20.10 -3.24
C TRP A 340 7.04 -20.71 -4.14
N ARG A 341 5.76 -20.69 -3.74
CA ARG A 341 4.66 -21.31 -4.52
C ARG A 341 4.16 -20.42 -5.66
N ASP A 342 3.83 -19.18 -5.33
CA ASP A 342 3.06 -18.26 -6.16
C ASP A 342 3.99 -17.28 -6.92
N GLY A 343 5.28 -17.27 -6.60
CA GLY A 343 6.31 -16.40 -7.22
C GLY A 343 6.73 -15.25 -6.31
N LEU A 344 7.92 -14.68 -6.56
CA LEU A 344 8.57 -13.73 -5.64
C LEU A 344 7.78 -12.45 -5.35
N TYR A 345 6.95 -12.03 -6.31
CA TYR A 345 6.15 -10.81 -6.23
C TYR A 345 4.77 -11.03 -5.61
N SER A 346 4.42 -12.25 -5.20
CA SER A 346 3.15 -12.58 -4.55
C SER A 346 2.90 -11.86 -3.22
N VAL A 347 3.96 -11.35 -2.60
CA VAL A 347 3.93 -10.69 -1.28
C VAL A 347 4.26 -9.19 -1.36
N CYS A 348 4.34 -8.63 -2.58
CA CYS A 348 4.65 -7.22 -2.84
C CYS A 348 3.41 -6.31 -2.81
#